data_AF-A0A7J6TGQ7-F1
#
_entry.id   AF-A0A7J6TGQ7-F1
#
_cell.length_a   1.000
_cell.length_b   1.000
_cell.length_c   1.000
_cell.angle_alpha   90.00
_cell.angle_beta   90.00
_cell.angle_gamma   90.00
#
_symmetry.space_group_name_H-M   'P 1'
#
loop_
_entity.id
_entity.type
_entity.pdbx_description
1 polymer ?
#
loop_
_entity_poly.entity_id
_entity_poly.type
_entity_poly.pdbx_seq_one_letter_code
_entity_poly.pdbx_strand_id
1 'polypeptide(L)'
;VDLVDSKKWLSSALLDAKFISPLRDASLGAQSRGFGRFISSLAFLISSVLRGFGQVVFQDNPWTGVFVCVAGGIPHWPTAIMGILGCTITTVFPLLVQPPETRALVASGLYGFNGVLLGWGYSTFDNNIQQADTFASGIIALLRALPALLFLGILTGILHVVISRSFTKATRIPPLTWPYNIALLMWMACATLSTNYDTLFTNAATPRAVAGDYTVAWFFEAWLRGVSQVVF
;
A
#
# COMPACT_ATOMS: atom_id res chain seq x y z
N VAL A 1 -4.25 20.92 32.50
CA VAL A 1 -4.47 21.79 31.32
C VAL A 1 -3.30 22.74 31.31
N ASP A 2 -2.25 22.40 30.57
CA ASP A 2 -1.13 23.30 30.32
C ASP A 2 -1.12 23.62 28.83
N LEU A 3 -1.03 24.91 28.54
CA LEU A 3 -1.10 25.51 27.22
C LEU A 3 0.02 24.92 26.35
N VAL A 4 -0.38 24.30 25.24
CA VAL A 4 0.50 23.68 24.25
C VAL A 4 1.42 24.74 23.67
N ASP A 5 2.71 24.64 24.01
CA ASP A 5 3.81 25.37 23.37
C ASP A 5 3.79 25.08 21.85
N SER A 6 3.44 26.09 21.07
CA SER A 6 3.28 26.02 19.61
C SER A 6 4.59 25.78 18.84
N LYS A 7 5.73 25.66 19.54
CA LYS A 7 7.00 25.22 18.93
C LYS A 7 7.19 23.71 18.96
N LYS A 8 6.43 22.97 19.78
CA LYS A 8 6.59 21.51 19.96
C LYS A 8 5.67 20.66 19.09
N TRP A 9 4.58 21.21 18.54
CA TRP A 9 3.64 20.42 17.72
C TRP A 9 4.28 19.93 16.42
N LEU A 10 5.19 20.73 15.84
CA LEU A 10 5.90 20.34 14.64
C LEU A 10 6.89 19.22 14.96
N SER A 11 7.64 19.30 16.07
CA SER A 11 8.55 18.22 16.48
C SER A 11 7.80 16.94 16.89
N SER A 12 6.63 17.01 17.51
CA SER A 12 5.85 15.80 17.83
C SER A 12 5.15 15.21 16.59
N ALA A 13 4.75 16.03 15.62
CA ALA A 13 4.28 15.55 14.33
C ALA A 13 5.41 14.99 13.44
N LEU A 14 6.64 15.55 13.53
CA LEU A 14 7.79 15.21 12.68
C LEU A 14 8.71 14.14 13.26
N LEU A 15 8.89 14.05 14.59
CA LEU A 15 9.84 13.16 15.28
C LEU A 15 9.16 12.09 16.15
N ASP A 16 7.96 12.35 16.70
CA ASP A 16 7.19 11.37 17.50
C ASP A 16 6.22 10.54 16.64
N ALA A 17 6.67 10.12 15.45
CA ALA A 17 6.07 8.95 14.81
C ALA A 17 6.40 7.64 15.57
N LYS A 18 7.20 7.72 16.66
CA LYS A 18 7.38 6.64 17.63
C LYS A 18 6.06 6.37 18.34
N PHE A 19 5.36 5.36 17.84
CA PHE A 19 4.12 4.87 18.41
C PHE A 19 3.10 6.01 18.58
N ILE A 20 2.17 6.15 17.63
CA ILE A 20 0.80 6.34 18.13
C ILE A 20 0.56 5.08 18.95
N SER A 21 0.91 5.14 20.25
CA SER A 21 0.56 4.10 21.21
C SER A 21 -0.92 3.89 20.95
N PRO A 22 -1.38 2.69 20.59
CA PRO A 22 -2.80 2.46 20.35
C PRO A 22 -3.48 3.09 21.54
N LEU A 23 -4.26 4.17 21.32
CA LEU A 23 -4.77 5.04 22.38
C LEU A 23 -5.19 4.10 23.50
N ARG A 24 -4.41 4.07 24.58
CA ARG A 24 -4.53 3.03 25.59
C ARG A 24 -5.97 3.17 26.06
N ASP A 25 -6.80 2.16 25.77
CA ASP A 25 -8.27 2.27 25.88
C ASP A 25 -8.73 2.77 27.27
N ALA A 26 -7.84 2.74 28.26
CA ALA A 26 -7.97 3.33 29.58
C ALA A 26 -8.26 4.86 29.62
N SER A 27 -7.75 5.70 28.69
CA SER A 27 -8.00 7.16 28.75
C SER A 27 -9.19 7.63 27.91
N LEU A 28 -9.72 6.77 27.04
CA LEU A 28 -10.97 6.99 26.29
C LEU A 28 -12.21 6.42 27.01
N GLY A 29 -12.02 5.87 28.22
CA GLY A 29 -13.10 5.42 29.11
C GLY A 29 -14.08 6.54 29.50
N ALA A 30 -13.74 7.81 29.25
CA ALA A 30 -14.66 8.93 29.33
C ALA A 30 -15.17 9.32 27.93
N GLN A 31 -16.35 8.79 27.58
CA GLN A 31 -17.42 9.59 26.97
C GLN A 31 -17.20 10.15 25.54
N SER A 32 -16.95 9.29 24.54
CA SER A 32 -17.31 9.64 23.14
C SER A 32 -18.29 8.62 22.56
N ARG A 33 -19.59 8.86 22.70
CA ARG A 33 -20.65 8.21 21.91
C ARG A 33 -20.96 9.08 20.69
N GLY A 34 -21.23 8.47 19.52
CA GLY A 34 -21.58 9.22 18.30
C GLY A 34 -20.38 9.76 17.50
N PHE A 35 -20.49 10.99 16.99
CA PHE A 35 -19.58 11.62 16.01
C PHE A 35 -18.09 11.60 16.41
N GLY A 36 -17.77 11.83 17.69
CA GLY A 36 -16.38 11.82 18.17
C GLY A 36 -15.67 10.47 17.97
N ARG A 37 -16.37 9.35 18.17
CA ARG A 37 -15.82 8.01 17.95
C ARG A 37 -15.60 7.72 16.46
N PHE A 38 -16.45 8.26 15.61
CA PHE A 38 -16.32 8.17 14.16
C PHE A 38 -15.05 8.89 13.69
N ILE A 39 -14.85 10.14 14.12
CA ILE A 39 -13.65 10.92 13.77
C ILE A 39 -12.36 10.23 14.24
N SER A 40 -12.33 9.71 15.47
CA SER A 40 -11.17 8.96 15.97
C SER A 40 -10.88 7.69 15.17
N SER A 41 -11.92 6.95 14.76
CA SER A 41 -11.77 5.76 13.91
C SER A 41 -11.28 6.12 12.51
N LEU A 42 -11.79 7.21 11.95
CA LEU A 42 -11.37 7.71 10.64
C LEU A 42 -9.91 8.17 10.66
N ALA A 43 -9.51 8.94 11.68
CA ALA A 43 -8.12 9.37 11.86
C ALA A 43 -7.18 8.17 12.03
N PHE A 44 -7.59 7.16 12.79
CA PHE A 44 -6.84 5.90 12.93
C PHE A 44 -6.65 5.21 11.58
N LEU A 45 -7.72 5.08 10.79
CA LEU A 45 -7.66 4.44 9.47
C LEU A 45 -6.76 5.20 8.51
N ILE A 46 -6.91 6.53 8.43
CA ILE A 46 -6.08 7.40 7.58
C ILE A 46 -4.60 7.27 7.97
N SER A 47 -4.29 7.37 9.27
CA SER A 47 -2.92 7.21 9.74
C SER A 47 -2.35 5.82 9.43
N SER A 48 -3.15 4.77 9.55
CA SER A 48 -2.73 3.39 9.28
C SER A 48 -2.45 3.18 7.80
N VAL A 49 -3.29 3.73 6.92
CA VAL A 49 -3.11 3.70 5.46
C VAL A 49 -1.85 4.48 5.06
N LEU A 50 -1.64 5.69 5.57
CA LEU A 50 -0.43 6.48 5.29
C LEU A 50 0.83 5.74 5.78
N ARG A 51 0.82 5.17 6.98
CA ARG A 51 1.93 4.33 7.45
C ARG A 51 2.12 3.11 6.55
N GLY A 52 1.05 2.53 6.00
CA GLY A 52 1.11 1.48 4.99
C GLY A 52 1.92 1.87 3.75
N PHE A 53 1.75 3.10 3.25
CA PHE A 53 2.61 3.64 2.18
C PHE A 53 4.07 3.81 2.64
N GLY A 54 4.31 4.30 3.86
CA GLY A 54 5.67 4.45 4.38
C GLY A 54 6.40 3.10 4.53
N GLN A 55 5.67 2.07 4.92
CA GLN A 55 6.20 0.71 5.10
C GLN A 55 6.63 0.03 3.79
N VAL A 56 6.25 0.55 2.61
CA VAL A 56 6.80 0.08 1.32
C VAL A 56 8.32 0.22 1.28
N VAL A 57 8.86 1.25 1.94
CA VAL A 57 10.30 1.49 2.14
C VAL A 57 10.72 1.28 3.61
N PHE A 58 9.97 0.45 4.33
CA PHE A 58 10.18 0.09 5.74
C PHE A 58 10.21 1.27 6.71
N GLN A 59 9.43 2.33 6.43
CA GLN A 59 9.31 3.50 7.30
C GLN A 59 7.94 3.53 7.97
N ASP A 60 7.90 3.27 9.28
CA ASP A 60 6.70 3.47 10.11
C ASP A 60 6.47 4.97 10.40
N ASN A 61 6.25 5.76 9.34
CA ASN A 61 6.05 7.19 9.42
C ASN A 61 4.98 7.64 8.42
N PRO A 62 3.87 8.25 8.88
CA PRO A 62 2.78 8.66 7.99
C PRO A 62 3.20 9.76 7.00
N TRP A 63 4.17 10.62 7.33
CA TRP A 63 4.69 11.64 6.40
C TRP A 63 5.52 11.03 5.29
N THR A 64 6.37 10.05 5.61
CA THR A 64 7.01 9.23 4.57
C THR A 64 5.95 8.60 3.68
N GLY A 65 4.88 8.09 4.29
CA GLY A 65 3.70 7.61 3.58
C GLY A 65 3.07 8.60 2.61
N VAL A 66 2.88 9.85 3.03
CA VAL A 66 2.39 10.93 2.16
C VAL A 66 3.32 11.11 0.96
N PHE A 67 4.64 11.22 1.19
CA PHE A 67 5.60 11.39 0.10
C PHE A 67 5.63 10.19 -0.85
N VAL A 68 5.57 8.96 -0.33
CA VAL A 68 5.52 7.74 -1.15
C VAL A 68 4.22 7.67 -1.95
N CYS A 69 3.08 7.97 -1.33
CA CYS A 69 1.77 8.00 -2.00
C CYS A 69 1.73 9.04 -3.12
N VAL A 70 2.28 10.24 -2.88
CA VAL A 70 2.35 11.31 -3.89
C VAL A 70 3.33 10.93 -5.00
N ALA A 71 4.53 10.45 -4.66
CA ALA A 71 5.54 10.07 -5.65
C ALA A 71 5.06 8.95 -6.59
N GLY A 72 4.45 7.88 -6.04
CA GLY A 72 3.89 6.80 -6.85
C GLY A 72 2.59 7.19 -7.58
N GLY A 73 1.88 8.22 -7.12
CA GLY A 73 0.61 8.66 -7.70
C GLY A 73 0.73 9.75 -8.77
N ILE A 74 1.80 10.55 -8.77
CA ILE A 74 2.03 11.64 -9.74
C ILE A 74 1.99 11.16 -11.20
N PRO A 75 2.61 10.02 -11.57
CA PRO A 75 2.68 9.62 -12.98
C PRO A 75 1.32 9.31 -13.60
N HIS A 76 0.38 8.76 -12.81
CA HIS A 76 -0.87 8.24 -13.33
C HIS A 76 -1.95 8.14 -12.23
N TRP A 77 -3.00 8.97 -12.34
CA TRP A 77 -4.02 9.09 -11.27
C TRP A 77 -4.82 7.80 -10.97
N PRO A 78 -5.21 6.96 -11.95
CA PRO A 78 -5.86 5.68 -11.66
C PRO A 78 -4.94 4.75 -10.87
N THR A 79 -3.63 4.75 -11.18
CA THR A 79 -2.63 3.98 -10.43
C THR A 79 -2.54 4.46 -8.98
N ALA A 80 -2.57 5.78 -8.76
CA ALA A 80 -2.64 6.34 -7.41
C ALA A 80 -3.85 5.78 -6.62
N ILE A 81 -5.03 5.76 -7.24
CA ILE A 81 -6.26 5.25 -6.62
C ILE A 81 -6.16 3.74 -6.34
N MET A 82 -5.60 2.95 -7.25
CA MET A 82 -5.42 1.51 -7.06
C MET A 82 -4.53 1.21 -5.85
N GLY A 83 -3.43 1.94 -5.67
CA GLY A 83 -2.57 1.81 -4.49
C GLY A 83 -3.30 2.15 -3.18
N ILE A 84 -4.08 3.24 -3.16
CA ILE A 84 -4.89 3.64 -2.00
C ILE A 84 -5.94 2.57 -1.66
N LEU A 85 -6.64 2.06 -2.67
CA LEU A 85 -7.64 1.02 -2.50
C LEU A 85 -7.02 -0.28 -1.98
N GLY A 86 -5.92 -0.73 -2.58
CA GLY A 86 -5.21 -1.93 -2.14
C GLY A 86 -4.71 -1.82 -0.69
N CYS A 87 -4.12 -0.68 -0.32
CA CYS A 87 -3.71 -0.41 1.06
C CYS A 87 -4.91 -0.42 2.02
N THR A 88 -6.02 0.21 1.63
CA THR A 88 -7.22 0.30 2.47
C THR A 88 -7.83 -1.08 2.69
N ILE A 89 -7.98 -1.89 1.63
CA ILE A 89 -8.55 -3.24 1.70
C ILE A 89 -7.74 -4.12 2.66
N THR A 90 -6.42 -4.14 2.49
CA THR A 90 -5.51 -4.95 3.33
C THR A 90 -5.39 -4.44 4.77
N THR A 91 -5.58 -3.13 5.00
CA THR A 91 -5.61 -2.52 6.34
C THR A 91 -6.92 -2.83 7.07
N VAL A 92 -8.06 -2.81 6.37
CA VAL A 92 -9.39 -3.05 6.95
C VAL A 92 -9.66 -4.53 7.19
N PHE A 93 -9.24 -5.40 6.28
CA PHE A 93 -9.45 -6.85 6.37
C PHE A 93 -9.12 -7.46 7.76
N PRO A 94 -7.93 -7.26 8.35
CA PRO A 94 -7.60 -7.84 9.65
C PRO A 94 -8.44 -7.24 10.78
N LEU A 95 -8.97 -6.01 10.67
CA LEU A 95 -9.89 -5.45 11.68
C LEU A 95 -11.24 -6.19 11.73
N LEU A 96 -11.63 -6.85 10.63
CA LEU A 96 -12.84 -7.67 10.56
C LEU A 96 -12.62 -9.07 11.12
N VAL A 97 -11.46 -9.68 10.85
CA VAL A 97 -11.14 -11.06 11.26
C VAL A 97 -10.49 -11.12 12.65
N GLN A 98 -9.95 -10.00 13.14
CA GLN A 98 -9.34 -9.81 14.47
C GLN A 98 -8.30 -10.87 14.87
N PRO A 99 -7.23 -11.11 14.08
CA PRO A 99 -6.09 -11.88 14.57
C PRO A 99 -5.44 -11.27 15.84
N PRO A 100 -4.62 -12.01 16.61
CA PRO A 100 -3.83 -11.44 17.70
C PRO A 100 -2.98 -10.26 17.23
N GLU A 101 -2.83 -9.26 18.11
CA GLU A 101 -2.01 -8.05 17.88
C GLU A 101 -2.46 -7.17 16.69
N THR A 102 -3.64 -7.46 16.09
CA THR A 102 -4.18 -6.75 14.92
C THR A 102 -4.06 -5.23 15.04
N ARG A 103 -4.54 -4.66 16.14
CA ARG A 103 -4.65 -3.21 16.27
C ARG A 103 -3.29 -2.52 16.23
N ALA A 104 -2.27 -3.12 16.85
CA ALA A 104 -0.91 -2.57 16.86
C ALA A 104 -0.24 -2.71 15.48
N LEU A 105 -0.37 -3.87 14.85
CA LEU A 105 0.18 -4.12 13.51
C LEU A 105 -0.49 -3.25 12.44
N VAL A 106 -1.81 -3.07 12.51
CA VAL A 106 -2.56 -2.12 11.66
C VAL A 106 -2.10 -0.69 11.91
N ALA A 107 -1.96 -0.28 13.18
CA ALA A 107 -1.50 1.06 13.52
C ALA A 107 -0.10 1.38 12.95
N SER A 108 0.78 0.39 12.84
CA SER A 108 2.13 0.53 12.25
C SER A 108 2.16 0.45 10.71
N GLY A 109 1.02 0.20 10.05
CA GLY A 109 0.95 0.06 8.59
C GLY A 109 1.45 -1.28 8.03
N LEU A 110 1.87 -2.23 8.88
CA LEU A 110 2.45 -3.52 8.43
C LEU A 110 1.47 -4.37 7.61
N TYR A 111 0.16 -4.26 7.87
CA TYR A 111 -0.85 -4.91 7.06
C TYR A 111 -1.11 -4.22 5.71
N GLY A 112 -0.76 -2.93 5.57
CA GLY A 112 -1.13 -2.11 4.42
C GLY A 112 -0.14 -2.14 3.24
N PHE A 113 1.17 -2.23 3.50
CA PHE A 113 2.17 -2.02 2.43
C PHE A 113 2.14 -3.06 1.31
N ASN A 114 1.81 -4.32 1.63
CA ASN A 114 1.61 -5.34 0.60
C ASN A 114 0.37 -5.01 -0.27
N GLY A 115 -0.65 -4.36 0.29
CA GLY A 115 -1.80 -3.87 -0.47
C GLY A 115 -1.46 -2.69 -1.37
N VAL A 116 -0.58 -1.78 -0.94
CA VAL A 116 -0.06 -0.69 -1.78
C VAL A 116 0.60 -1.27 -3.03
N LEU A 117 1.56 -2.20 -2.83
CA LEU A 117 2.28 -2.86 -3.92
C LEU A 117 1.35 -3.67 -4.82
N LEU A 118 0.35 -4.34 -4.25
CA LEU A 118 -0.66 -5.06 -5.04
C LEU A 118 -1.45 -4.12 -5.94
N GLY A 119 -1.95 -3.02 -5.41
CA GLY A 119 -2.73 -2.04 -6.17
C GLY A 119 -1.91 -1.42 -7.30
N TRP A 120 -0.70 -0.97 -7.00
CA TRP A 120 0.19 -0.39 -8.01
C TRP A 120 0.69 -1.41 -9.02
N GLY A 121 1.10 -2.61 -8.58
CA GLY A 121 1.54 -3.67 -9.48
C GLY A 121 0.43 -4.11 -10.42
N TYR A 122 -0.78 -4.37 -9.89
CA TYR A 122 -1.94 -4.70 -10.73
C TYR A 122 -2.20 -3.56 -11.73
N SER A 123 -2.29 -2.32 -11.26
CA SER A 123 -2.52 -1.18 -12.15
C SER A 123 -1.45 -1.05 -13.23
N THR A 124 -0.19 -1.29 -12.90
CA THR A 124 0.94 -1.18 -13.83
C THR A 124 0.83 -2.22 -14.93
N PHE A 125 0.46 -3.45 -14.59
CA PHE A 125 0.42 -4.55 -15.54
C PHE A 125 -0.93 -4.72 -16.26
N ASP A 126 -1.94 -3.90 -15.98
CA ASP A 126 -3.22 -3.89 -16.69
C ASP A 126 -3.30 -2.76 -17.73
N ASN A 127 -3.37 -3.14 -19.01
CA ASN A 127 -3.39 -2.20 -20.13
C ASN A 127 -4.62 -1.30 -20.13
N ASN A 128 -5.79 -1.79 -19.69
CA ASN A 128 -7.00 -0.96 -19.67
C ASN A 128 -6.87 0.18 -18.66
N ILE A 129 -6.13 -0.04 -17.56
CA ILE A 129 -5.84 1.02 -16.61
C ILE A 129 -4.78 1.95 -17.20
N GLN A 130 -3.67 1.43 -17.73
CA GLN A 130 -2.58 2.27 -18.25
C GLN A 130 -2.97 3.10 -19.49
N GLN A 131 -3.92 2.63 -20.29
CA GLN A 131 -4.43 3.35 -21.46
C GLN A 131 -5.57 4.33 -21.13
N ALA A 132 -5.96 4.44 -19.86
CA ALA A 132 -7.04 5.33 -19.42
C ALA A 132 -6.58 6.81 -19.37
N ASP A 133 -6.66 7.48 -20.50
CA ASP A 133 -6.23 8.87 -20.70
C ASP A 133 -7.27 9.91 -20.24
N THR A 134 -8.56 9.56 -20.25
CA THR A 134 -9.66 10.43 -19.82
C THR A 134 -10.20 10.04 -18.45
N PHE A 135 -10.82 10.99 -17.74
CA PHE A 135 -11.49 10.72 -16.47
C PHE A 135 -12.52 9.58 -16.56
N ALA A 136 -13.37 9.59 -17.61
CA ALA A 136 -14.40 8.57 -17.80
C ALA A 136 -13.78 7.17 -18.02
N SER A 137 -12.77 7.06 -18.89
CA SER A 137 -12.06 5.79 -19.13
C SER A 137 -11.39 5.27 -17.86
N GLY A 138 -10.81 6.16 -17.04
CA GLY A 138 -10.19 5.79 -15.78
C GLY A 138 -11.20 5.28 -14.75
N ILE A 139 -12.36 5.91 -14.62
CA ILE A 139 -13.44 5.41 -13.75
C ILE A 139 -13.92 4.02 -14.20
N ILE A 140 -14.12 3.83 -15.51
CA ILE A 140 -14.52 2.52 -16.06
C ILE A 140 -13.44 1.45 -15.76
N ALA A 141 -12.17 1.77 -15.99
CA ALA A 141 -11.06 0.87 -15.72
C ALA A 141 -10.95 0.50 -14.23
N LEU A 142 -11.12 1.47 -13.32
CA LEU A 142 -11.13 1.26 -11.87
C LEU A 142 -12.31 0.37 -11.44
N LEU A 143 -13.51 0.62 -11.95
CA LEU A 143 -14.70 -0.18 -11.64
C LEU A 143 -14.54 -1.63 -12.13
N ARG A 144 -13.96 -1.83 -13.31
CA ARG A 144 -13.65 -3.16 -13.86
C ARG A 144 -12.61 -3.89 -13.00
N ALA A 145 -11.59 -3.20 -12.53
CA ALA A 145 -10.50 -3.80 -11.75
C ALA A 145 -10.87 -4.09 -10.30
N LEU A 146 -11.85 -3.36 -9.74
CA LEU A 146 -12.22 -3.40 -8.32
C LEU A 146 -12.56 -4.80 -7.80
N PRO A 147 -13.38 -5.65 -8.47
CA PRO A 147 -13.71 -6.98 -7.96
C PRO A 147 -12.47 -7.87 -7.78
N ALA A 148 -11.56 -7.86 -8.76
CA ALA A 148 -10.30 -8.59 -8.66
C ALA A 148 -9.41 -7.99 -7.57
N LEU A 149 -9.30 -6.66 -7.48
CA LEU A 149 -8.50 -6.02 -6.43
C LEU A 149 -9.03 -6.35 -5.03
N LEU A 150 -10.34 -6.39 -4.83
CA LEU A 150 -10.97 -6.79 -3.57
C LEU A 150 -10.58 -8.23 -3.20
N PHE A 151 -10.74 -9.16 -4.15
CA PHE A 151 -10.37 -10.56 -3.94
C PHE A 151 -8.88 -10.72 -3.62
N LEU A 152 -8.01 -10.12 -4.43
CA LEU A 152 -6.56 -10.20 -4.28
C LEU A 152 -6.07 -9.49 -3.02
N GLY A 153 -6.69 -8.37 -2.64
CA GLY A 153 -6.38 -7.64 -1.41
C GLY A 153 -6.74 -8.45 -0.18
N ILE A 154 -7.90 -9.11 -0.18
CA ILE A 154 -8.30 -10.04 0.89
C ILE A 154 -7.31 -11.22 0.94
N LEU A 155 -6.99 -11.84 -0.20
CA LEU A 155 -6.00 -12.91 -0.27
C LEU A 155 -4.64 -12.46 0.26
N THR A 156 -4.18 -11.26 -0.08
CA THR A 156 -2.93 -10.67 0.41
C THR A 156 -2.95 -10.52 1.93
N GLY A 157 -4.07 -10.04 2.48
CA GLY A 157 -4.28 -9.97 3.93
C GLY A 157 -4.23 -11.34 4.60
N ILE A 158 -4.88 -12.36 4.02
CA ILE A 158 -4.85 -13.75 4.49
C ILE A 158 -3.41 -14.29 4.47
N LEU A 159 -2.71 -14.14 3.34
CA LEU A 159 -1.32 -14.59 3.18
C LEU A 159 -0.41 -13.91 4.20
N HIS A 160 -0.57 -12.61 4.44
CA HIS A 160 0.19 -11.90 5.46
C HIS A 160 -0.03 -12.53 6.85
N VAL A 161 -1.28 -12.79 7.25
CA VAL A 161 -1.59 -13.43 8.54
C VAL A 161 -1.02 -14.84 8.63
N VAL A 162 -1.23 -15.66 7.59
CA VAL A 162 -0.81 -17.07 7.56
C VAL A 162 0.71 -17.18 7.60
N ILE A 163 1.44 -16.43 6.76
CA ILE A 163 2.90 -16.47 6.72
C ILE A 163 3.47 -15.95 8.06
N SER A 164 2.92 -14.85 8.61
CA SER A 164 3.39 -14.31 9.88
C SER A 164 3.20 -15.29 11.05
N ARG A 165 2.06 -15.99 11.09
CA ARG A 165 1.76 -16.93 12.18
C ARG A 165 2.50 -18.26 12.06
N SER A 166 2.67 -18.77 10.85
CA SER A 166 3.25 -20.08 10.62
C SER A 166 4.75 -19.99 10.38
N PHE A 167 5.17 -19.24 9.36
CA PHE A 167 6.56 -19.16 8.95
C PHE A 167 7.36 -18.22 9.86
N THR A 168 6.96 -16.95 9.99
CA THR A 168 7.73 -15.97 10.77
C THR A 168 7.81 -16.33 12.25
N LYS A 169 6.75 -16.92 12.83
CA LYS A 169 6.81 -17.42 14.21
C LYS A 169 7.85 -18.54 14.38
N ALA A 170 7.96 -19.46 13.41
CA ALA A 170 8.87 -20.59 13.47
C ALA A 170 10.32 -20.20 13.15
N THR A 171 10.54 -19.32 12.17
CA THR A 171 11.87 -18.99 11.64
C THR A 171 12.43 -17.66 12.12
N ARG A 172 11.60 -16.78 12.69
CA ARG A 172 11.91 -15.38 13.01
C ARG A 172 12.23 -14.50 11.79
N ILE A 173 11.92 -14.97 10.57
CA ILE A 173 12.14 -14.24 9.32
C ILE A 173 10.84 -13.50 8.93
N PRO A 174 10.88 -12.18 8.66
CA PRO A 174 9.69 -11.43 8.26
C PRO A 174 9.19 -11.86 6.86
N PRO A 175 7.87 -11.77 6.59
CA PRO A 175 7.30 -12.16 5.29
C PRO A 175 7.66 -11.21 4.14
N LEU A 176 8.14 -10.00 4.47
CA LEU A 176 8.44 -8.92 3.51
C LEU A 176 7.28 -8.75 2.51
N THR A 177 7.59 -8.78 1.23
CA THR A 177 6.64 -8.57 0.13
C THR A 177 6.09 -9.88 -0.46
N TRP A 178 6.27 -11.04 0.22
CA TRP A 178 5.74 -12.32 -0.27
C TRP A 178 4.23 -12.32 -0.47
N PRO A 179 3.40 -11.79 0.47
CA PRO A 179 1.94 -11.76 0.28
C PRO A 179 1.53 -11.08 -1.02
N TYR A 180 2.10 -9.92 -1.31
CA TYR A 180 1.89 -9.17 -2.54
C TYR A 180 2.35 -9.97 -3.77
N ASN A 181 3.59 -10.47 -3.78
CA ASN A 181 4.15 -11.16 -4.95
C ASN A 181 3.33 -12.39 -5.33
N ILE A 182 2.90 -13.18 -4.34
CA ILE A 182 2.06 -14.37 -4.59
C ILE A 182 0.71 -13.95 -5.18
N ALA A 183 0.05 -12.95 -4.61
CA ALA A 183 -1.26 -12.49 -5.09
C ALA A 183 -1.17 -11.87 -6.50
N LEU A 184 -0.17 -11.03 -6.77
CA LEU A 184 0.00 -10.41 -8.08
C LEU A 184 0.34 -11.46 -9.16
N LEU A 185 1.29 -12.36 -8.89
CA LEU A 185 1.64 -13.41 -9.85
C LEU A 185 0.45 -14.33 -10.16
N MET A 186 -0.38 -14.63 -9.16
CA MET A 186 -1.62 -15.37 -9.38
C MET A 186 -2.58 -14.59 -10.29
N TRP A 187 -2.78 -13.29 -10.06
CA TRP A 187 -3.60 -12.47 -10.94
C TRP A 187 -3.04 -12.42 -12.37
N MET A 188 -1.74 -12.20 -12.53
CA MET A 188 -1.09 -12.17 -13.85
C MET A 188 -1.27 -13.49 -14.59
N ALA A 189 -1.07 -14.63 -13.91
CA ALA A 189 -1.30 -15.95 -14.49
C ALA A 189 -2.76 -16.12 -14.95
N CYS A 190 -3.73 -15.77 -14.09
CA CYS A 190 -5.15 -15.84 -14.45
C CYS A 190 -5.52 -14.88 -15.58
N ALA A 191 -4.97 -13.67 -15.57
CA ALA A 191 -5.22 -12.65 -16.58
C ALA A 191 -4.77 -13.12 -17.96
N THR A 192 -3.56 -13.69 -18.07
CA THR A 192 -3.02 -14.24 -19.34
C THR A 192 -3.79 -15.44 -19.87
N LEU A 193 -4.52 -16.17 -19.02
CA LEU A 193 -5.36 -17.31 -19.39
C LEU A 193 -6.82 -16.91 -19.68
N SER A 194 -7.16 -15.63 -19.56
CA SER A 194 -8.52 -15.11 -19.73
C SER A 194 -8.59 -14.07 -20.84
N THR A 195 -9.77 -13.86 -21.42
CA THR A 195 -10.02 -12.77 -22.37
C THR A 195 -10.55 -11.50 -21.69
N ASN A 196 -10.73 -11.53 -20.36
CA ASN A 196 -11.34 -10.43 -19.59
C ASN A 196 -10.32 -9.38 -19.11
N TYR A 197 -9.02 -9.69 -19.24
CA TYR A 197 -7.91 -8.83 -18.86
C TYR A 197 -6.95 -8.70 -20.03
N ASP A 198 -6.46 -7.48 -20.25
CA ASP A 198 -5.37 -7.21 -21.18
C ASP A 198 -4.15 -6.79 -20.35
N THR A 199 -3.10 -7.60 -20.39
CA THR A 199 -1.89 -7.36 -19.61
C THR A 199 -0.76 -6.80 -20.48
N LEU A 200 0.17 -6.05 -19.87
CA LEU A 200 1.37 -5.58 -20.57
C LEU A 200 2.16 -6.72 -21.25
N PHE A 201 2.10 -7.95 -20.71
CA PHE A 201 2.89 -9.08 -21.22
C PHE A 201 2.17 -9.96 -22.23
N THR A 202 0.86 -9.81 -22.42
CA THR A 202 0.10 -10.66 -23.36
C THR A 202 0.61 -10.52 -24.81
N ASN A 203 1.25 -9.39 -25.12
CA ASN A 203 1.83 -9.08 -26.43
C ASN A 203 3.30 -8.62 -26.38
N ALA A 204 3.99 -8.76 -25.24
CA ALA A 204 5.36 -8.26 -25.08
C ALA A 204 6.38 -9.24 -25.67
N ALA A 205 7.27 -8.74 -26.53
CA ALA A 205 8.44 -9.50 -26.96
C ALA A 205 9.39 -9.73 -25.77
N THR A 206 10.07 -10.87 -25.75
CA THR A 206 11.10 -11.16 -24.75
C THR A 206 12.15 -10.04 -24.74
N PRO A 207 12.45 -9.42 -23.59
CA PRO A 207 13.44 -8.34 -23.54
C PRO A 207 14.79 -8.82 -24.08
N ARG A 208 15.41 -8.04 -24.97
CA ARG A 208 16.75 -8.29 -25.47
C ARG A 208 17.69 -7.22 -24.93
N ALA A 209 18.86 -7.62 -24.45
CA ALA A 209 19.90 -6.67 -24.07
C ALA A 209 20.31 -5.89 -25.33
N VAL A 210 20.07 -4.59 -25.34
CA VAL A 210 20.55 -3.67 -26.37
C VAL A 210 21.78 -2.98 -25.80
N ALA A 211 22.91 -3.10 -26.48
CA ALA A 211 24.08 -2.30 -26.14
C ALA A 211 23.77 -0.83 -26.45
N GLY A 212 23.98 0.05 -25.47
CA GLY A 212 23.77 1.49 -25.60
C GLY A 212 24.97 2.27 -25.07
N ASP A 213 25.01 3.56 -25.37
CA ASP A 213 26.08 4.44 -24.90
C ASP A 213 25.95 4.72 -23.40
N TYR A 214 26.99 4.40 -22.64
CA TYR A 214 27.04 4.65 -21.20
C TYR A 214 27.55 6.06 -20.94
N THR A 215 26.65 6.95 -20.49
CA THR A 215 26.99 8.33 -20.10
C THR A 215 26.79 8.55 -18.60
N VAL A 216 27.36 9.63 -18.06
CA VAL A 216 27.13 10.03 -16.66
C VAL A 216 25.64 10.35 -16.43
N ALA A 217 24.98 10.99 -17.40
CA ALA A 217 23.55 11.26 -17.32
C ALA A 217 22.72 9.97 -17.25
N TRP A 218 23.04 8.99 -18.11
CA TRP A 218 22.40 7.67 -18.08
C TRP A 218 22.54 6.99 -16.71
N PHE A 219 23.72 7.07 -16.09
CA PHE A 219 23.95 6.49 -14.76
C PHE A 219 23.01 7.11 -13.71
N PHE A 220 22.91 8.43 -13.65
CA PHE A 220 22.05 9.11 -12.68
C PHE A 220 20.56 8.85 -12.93
N GLU A 221 20.12 8.84 -14.19
CA GLU A 221 18.74 8.49 -14.55
C GLU A 221 18.41 7.05 -14.17
N ALA A 222 19.29 6.09 -14.48
CA ALA A 222 19.10 4.69 -14.13
C ALA A 222 19.08 4.48 -12.62
N TRP A 223 19.92 5.19 -11.86
CA TRP A 223 19.93 5.12 -10.41
C TRP A 223 18.61 5.63 -9.80
N LEU A 224 18.12 6.79 -10.23
CA LEU A 224 16.84 7.34 -9.76
C LEU A 224 15.65 6.46 -10.16
N ARG A 225 15.63 5.95 -11.40
CA ARG A 225 14.61 5.00 -11.85
C ARG A 225 14.66 3.70 -11.06
N GLY A 226 15.84 3.20 -10.72
CA GLY A 226 15.99 2.00 -9.89
C GLY A 226 15.31 2.16 -8.53
N VAL A 227 15.44 3.32 -7.90
CA VAL A 227 14.73 3.64 -6.66
C VAL A 227 13.22 3.78 -6.88
N SER A 228 12.80 4.44 -7.97
CA SER A 228 11.36 4.62 -8.26
C SER A 228 10.66 3.29 -8.57
N GLN A 229 11.33 2.34 -9.21
CA GLN A 229 10.76 1.03 -9.56
C GLN A 229 10.37 0.15 -8.36
N VAL A 230 10.76 0.52 -7.14
CA VAL A 230 10.19 -0.08 -5.91
C VAL A 230 8.67 0.14 -5.84
N VAL A 231 8.17 1.23 -6.45
CA VAL A 231 6.75 1.62 -6.49
C VAL A 231 6.17 1.62 -7.91
N PHE A 232 6.83 0.91 -8.83
CA PHE A 232 6.53 0.83 -10.28
C PHE A 232 6.76 2.16 -11.05
#